data_AF-A0A4Y7S8L3-F1
#
_entry.id   AF-A0A4Y7S8L3-F1
#
_cell.length_a   1.000
_cell.length_b   1.000
_cell.length_c   1.000
_cell.angle_alpha   90.00
_cell.angle_beta   90.00
_cell.angle_gamma   90.00
#
_symmetry.space_group_name_H-M   'P 1'
#
loop_
_entity.id
_entity.type
_entity.pdbx_description
1 polymer ?
#
loop_
_entity_poly.entity_id
_entity_poly.type
_entity_poly.pdbx_seq_one_letter_code
_entity_poly.pdbx_strand_id
1 'polypeptide(L)'
;MLSLFPEHVHSLPDFHSLLVVGNYHASAPIHLALSYARENSESRPLVLSPSRIALKDALAGLNDDWLASNSLCGRMVDAISRIDML
;
A
#
# COMPACT_ATOMS: atom_id res chain seq x y z
N MET A 1 1.75 -31.44 -0.45
CA MET A 1 2.16 -30.78 0.79
C MET A 1 0.91 -30.10 1.33
N LEU A 2 0.36 -30.55 2.47
CA LEU A 2 -0.85 -29.95 3.06
C LEU A 2 -0.43 -28.65 3.76
N SER A 3 -0.81 -27.50 3.20
CA SER A 3 -0.66 -26.23 3.88
C SER A 3 -1.70 -26.16 5.00
N LEU A 4 -1.24 -26.07 6.25
CA LEU A 4 -2.09 -25.90 7.45
C LEU A 4 -2.70 -24.49 7.54
N PHE A 5 -2.30 -23.59 6.64
CA PHE A 5 -2.85 -22.26 6.54
C PHE A 5 -3.65 -22.18 5.24
N PRO A 6 -4.93 -21.73 5.30
CA PRO A 6 -5.68 -21.47 4.08
C PRO A 6 -4.85 -20.53 3.21
N GLU A 7 -4.61 -20.92 1.96
CA GLU A 7 -3.97 -20.06 0.96
C GLU A 7 -4.71 -18.74 0.95
N HIS A 8 -4.04 -17.63 1.21
CA HIS A 8 -4.56 -16.26 1.35
C HIS A 8 -5.90 -15.98 0.62
N VAL A 9 -7.06 -16.33 1.22
CA VAL A 9 -8.41 -16.12 0.62
C VAL A 9 -9.03 -14.80 1.09
N HIS A 10 -8.23 -13.87 1.61
CA HIS A 10 -8.74 -12.59 2.06
C HIS A 10 -8.38 -11.52 1.04
N SER A 11 -9.16 -11.45 -0.03
CA SER A 11 -9.23 -10.28 -0.88
C SER A 11 -10.12 -9.24 -0.21
N LEU A 12 -9.74 -7.96 -0.36
CA LEU A 12 -10.69 -6.89 -0.07
C LEU A 12 -11.84 -6.97 -1.08
N PRO A 13 -13.08 -6.60 -0.69
CA PRO A 13 -14.16 -6.46 -1.65
C PRO A 13 -13.81 -5.39 -2.68
N ASP A 14 -14.40 -5.46 -3.87
CA ASP A 14 -14.17 -4.44 -4.89
C ASP A 14 -14.58 -3.06 -4.36
N PHE A 15 -13.65 -2.10 -4.43
CA PHE A 15 -13.90 -0.72 -4.06
C PHE A 15 -13.30 0.23 -5.09
N HIS A 16 -14.00 1.34 -5.33
CA HIS A 16 -13.45 2.48 -6.08
C HIS A 16 -12.76 3.48 -5.14
N SER A 17 -13.25 3.62 -3.91
CA SER A 17 -12.72 4.52 -2.90
C SER A 17 -12.87 3.88 -1.52
N LEU A 18 -11.86 4.02 -0.67
CA LEU A 18 -11.87 3.54 0.70
C LEU A 18 -11.49 4.68 1.65
N LEU A 19 -12.35 4.97 2.62
CA LEU A 19 -12.03 5.86 3.72
C LEU A 19 -11.58 5.02 4.92
N VAL A 20 -10.34 5.20 5.35
CA VAL A 20 -9.79 4.55 6.54
C VAL A 20 -9.78 5.56 7.68
N VAL A 21 -10.47 5.24 8.79
CA VAL A 21 -10.56 6.10 9.96
C VAL A 21 -10.09 5.33 11.19
N GLY A 22 -9.27 5.98 12.02
CA GLY A 22 -8.81 5.43 13.29
C GLY A 22 -7.29 5.36 13.38
N ASN A 23 -6.79 4.60 14.35
CA ASN A 23 -5.36 4.36 14.50
C ASN A 23 -4.94 3.24 13.56
N TYR A 24 -4.16 3.58 12.53
CA TYR A 24 -3.59 2.62 11.59
C TYR A 24 -2.10 2.88 11.45
N HIS A 25 -1.40 1.84 11.04
CA HIS A 25 0.03 1.90 10.80
C HIS A 25 0.34 2.85 9.63
N ALA A 26 1.32 3.74 9.76
CA ALA A 26 1.57 4.79 8.76
C ALA A 26 1.83 4.24 7.34
N SER A 27 2.43 3.05 7.22
CA SER A 27 2.64 2.38 5.93
C SER A 27 1.40 1.65 5.37
N ALA A 28 0.36 1.40 6.16
CA ALA A 28 -0.85 0.70 5.73
C ALA A 28 -1.50 1.29 4.45
N PRO A 29 -1.72 2.61 4.32
CA PRO A 29 -2.26 3.18 3.08
C PRO A 29 -1.35 2.97 1.87
N ILE A 30 -0.03 2.94 2.08
CA ILE A 30 0.95 2.68 1.02
C ILE A 30 0.88 1.23 0.57
N HIS A 31 0.87 0.28 1.50
CA HIS A 31 0.69 -1.14 1.21
C HIS A 31 -0.62 -1.42 0.48
N LEU A 32 -1.71 -0.77 0.88
CA LEU A 32 -3.00 -0.90 0.20
C LEU A 32 -2.94 -0.38 -1.24
N ALA A 33 -2.41 0.83 -1.45
CA ALA A 33 -2.28 1.41 -2.77
C ALA A 33 -1.36 0.58 -3.68
N LEU A 34 -0.29 -0.01 -3.12
CA LEU A 34 0.63 -0.89 -3.84
C LEU A 34 -0.03 -2.20 -4.25
N SER A 35 -0.75 -2.86 -3.34
CA SER A 35 -1.50 -4.08 -3.65
C SER A 35 -2.50 -3.81 -4.77
N TYR A 36 -3.25 -2.72 -4.67
CA TYR A 36 -4.22 -2.33 -5.70
C TYR A 36 -3.56 -2.04 -7.06
N ALA A 37 -2.49 -1.23 -7.09
CA ALA A 37 -1.77 -0.89 -8.32
C ALA A 37 -1.08 -2.10 -8.96
N ARG A 38 -0.73 -3.12 -8.18
CA ARG A 38 -0.15 -4.37 -8.69
C ARG A 38 -1.19 -5.27 -9.34
N GLU A 39 -2.40 -5.32 -8.79
CA GLU A 39 -3.51 -6.10 -9.35
C GLU A 39 -4.15 -5.38 -10.55
N ASN A 40 -4.08 -4.04 -10.59
CA ASN A 40 -4.71 -3.20 -11.59
C ASN A 40 -3.67 -2.31 -12.31
N SER A 41 -2.96 -2.87 -13.29
CA SER A 41 -1.83 -2.21 -13.99
C SER A 41 -2.18 -0.87 -14.67
N GLU A 42 -3.44 -0.69 -15.08
CA GLU A 42 -3.93 0.54 -15.73
C GLU A 42 -4.40 1.60 -14.75
N SER A 43 -4.44 1.29 -13.45
CA SER A 43 -4.95 2.19 -12.41
C SER A 43 -3.86 3.07 -11.79
N ARG A 44 -4.28 4.26 -11.35
CA ARG A 44 -3.44 5.20 -10.60
C ARG A 44 -4.12 5.50 -9.27
N PRO A 45 -3.83 4.74 -8.20
CA PRO A 45 -4.46 4.97 -6.92
C PRO A 45 -3.99 6.31 -6.33
N LEU A 46 -4.93 7.00 -5.70
CA LEU A 46 -4.72 8.29 -5.08
C LEU A 46 -4.82 8.15 -3.56
N VAL A 47 -3.73 8.48 -2.85
CA VAL A 47 -3.70 8.51 -1.39
C VAL A 47 -3.93 9.95 -0.93
N LEU A 48 -5.07 10.17 -0.26
CA LEU A 48 -5.41 11.45 0.35
C LEU A 48 -5.06 11.42 1.84
N SER A 49 -4.19 12.33 2.28
CA SER A 49 -3.85 12.48 3.70
C SER A 49 -4.30 13.85 4.22
N PRO A 50 -4.86 13.94 5.45
CA PRO A 50 -5.12 15.23 6.08
C PRO A 50 -3.86 16.10 6.20
N SER A 51 -2.68 15.49 6.26
CA SER A 51 -1.39 16.17 6.23
C SER A 51 -0.34 15.29 5.56
N ARG A 52 0.08 15.71 4.36
CA ARG A 52 1.18 15.07 3.63
C ARG A 52 2.49 15.08 4.42
N ILE A 53 2.78 16.16 5.13
CA ILE A 53 4.02 16.31 5.92
C ILE A 53 4.02 15.29 7.06
N ALA A 54 2.93 15.23 7.85
CA ALA A 54 2.84 14.32 8.98
C ALA A 54 2.92 12.85 8.53
N LEU A 55 2.28 12.49 7.42
CA LEU A 55 2.36 11.14 6.86
C LEU A 55 3.78 10.80 6.41
N LYS A 56 4.46 11.73 5.72
CA LYS A 56 5.84 11.54 5.28
C LYS A 56 6.78 11.32 6.46
N ASP A 57 6.67 12.13 7.50
CA ASP A 57 7.53 12.03 8.68
C ASP A 57 7.24 10.73 9.44
N ALA A 58 5.97 10.32 9.53
CA ALA A 58 5.59 9.03 10.11
C ALA A 58 6.13 7.85 9.30
N LEU A 59 6.09 7.89 7.96
CA LEU A 59 6.67 6.87 7.10
C LEU A 59 8.19 6.79 7.26
N ALA A 60 8.87 7.94 7.30
CA ALA A 60 10.32 8.00 7.47
C ALA A 60 10.76 7.48 8.84
N GLY A 61 10.02 7.81 9.90
CA GLY A 61 10.34 7.37 11.27
C GLY A 61 10.09 5.87 11.50
N LEU A 62 9.21 5.26 10.72
CA LEU A 62 8.81 3.87 10.91
C LEU A 62 9.74 2.86 10.25
N ASN A 63 10.42 3.26 9.17
CA ASN A 63 11.40 2.44 8.44
C ASN A 63 10.91 1.00 8.19
N ASP A 64 9.80 0.87 7.45
CA ASP A 64 9.16 -0.41 7.16
C ASP A 64 10.11 -1.35 6.38
N ASP A 65 10.53 -2.44 7.04
CA ASP A 65 11.50 -3.40 6.49
C ASP A 65 11.04 -4.07 5.20
N TRP A 66 9.72 -4.27 5.04
CA TRP A 66 9.18 -4.87 3.83
C TRP A 66 9.28 -3.89 2.67
N LEU A 67 8.93 -2.62 2.88
CA LEU A 67 9.11 -1.58 1.87
C LEU A 67 10.60 -1.39 1.54
N ALA A 68 11.48 -1.37 2.53
CA ALA A 68 12.92 -1.28 2.32
C ALA A 68 13.45 -2.43 1.45
N SER A 69 12.99 -3.66 1.71
CA SER A 69 13.44 -4.86 1.00
C SER A 69 12.84 -5.02 -0.41
N ASN A 70 11.63 -4.50 -0.64
CA ASN A 70 10.90 -4.72 -1.90
C ASN A 70 10.86 -3.50 -2.83
N SER A 71 11.20 -2.31 -2.34
CA SER A 71 11.17 -1.06 -3.11
C SER A 71 12.12 -1.04 -4.30
N LEU A 72 13.16 -1.87 -4.30
CA LEU A 72 14.12 -1.98 -5.40
C LEU A 72 13.75 -3.01 -6.47
N CYS A 73 12.63 -3.73 -6.30
CA CYS A 73 12.15 -4.66 -7.31
C CYS A 73 11.49 -3.88 -8.46
N GLY A 74 11.88 -4.12 -9.71
CA GLY A 74 11.37 -3.35 -10.86
C GLY A 74 9.84 -3.32 -10.97
N ARG A 75 9.16 -4.43 -10.65
CA ARG A 75 7.68 -4.49 -10.60
C ARG A 75 7.08 -3.60 -9.52
N MET A 76 7.79 -3.45 -8.41
CA MET A 76 7.38 -2.62 -7.30
C MET A 76 7.63 -1.15 -7.58
N VAL A 77 8.77 -0.82 -8.18
CA VAL A 77 9.10 0.55 -8.64
C VAL A 77 8.04 1.04 -9.63
N ASP A 78 7.66 0.20 -10.60
CA ASP A 78 6.59 0.51 -11.55
C ASP A 78 5.26 0.79 -10.83
N ALA A 79 4.83 -0.09 -9.92
CA ALA A 79 3.62 0.11 -9.13
C ALA A 79 3.67 1.40 -8.27
N ILE A 80 4.80 1.66 -7.58
CA ILE A 80 5.02 2.88 -6.79
C ILE A 80 4.91 4.13 -7.66
N SER A 81 5.47 4.10 -8.88
CA SER A 81 5.48 5.26 -9.79
C SER A 81 4.09 5.71 -10.24
N ARG A 82 3.07 4.84 -10.09
CA ARG A 82 1.67 5.12 -10.42
C ARG A 82 0.84 5.63 -9.25
N ILE A 83 1.39 5.64 -8.03
CA ILE A 83 0.68 6.08 -6.83
C ILE A 83 0.88 7.59 -6.67
N ASP A 84 -0.22 8.33 -6.68
CA ASP A 84 -0.22 9.75 -6.40
C ASP A 84 -0.60 10.00 -4.93
N MET A 85 0.03 10.99 -4.29
CA MET A 85 -0.25 11.40 -2.91
C MET A 85 -0.54 12.89 -2.84
N LEU A 86 -1.71 13.24 -2.30
CA LEU A 86 -2.15 14.62 -2.03
C LEU A 86 -2.25 14.87 -0.52
#